data_AF-A0A0J5GYW2-F1
#
_entry.id   AF-A0A0J5GYW2-F1
#
_cell.length_a   1.000
_cell.length_b   1.000
_cell.length_c   1.000
_cell.angle_alpha   90.00
_cell.angle_beta   90.00
_cell.angle_gamma   90.00
#
_symmetry.space_group_name_H-M   'P 1'
#
loop_
_entity.id
_entity.type
_entity.pdbx_description
1 polymer ?
#
loop_
_entity_poly.entity_id
_entity_poly.type
_entity_poly.pdbx_seq_one_letter_code
_entity_poly.pdbx_strand_id
1 'polypeptide(L)'
;MKNLTLVLWNVLSGLFVLLLSLWLAGPGIAETETPQYNLWYLLFFGVWFIGLSLQFKSHLRKIGLTITLLPFTYYLVITVQAIII
;
A
#
# COMPACT_ATOMS: atom_id res chain seq x y z
N MET A 1 5.85 1.53 -24.91
CA MET A 1 6.05 2.55 -23.85
C MET A 1 4.89 2.61 -22.84
N LYS A 2 3.61 2.64 -23.24
CA LYS A 2 2.46 2.74 -22.29
C LYS A 2 2.36 1.64 -21.20
N ASN A 3 2.86 0.43 -21.44
CA ASN A 3 2.77 -0.65 -20.46
C ASN A 3 3.90 -0.63 -19.42
N LEU A 4 5.08 -0.08 -19.76
CA LEU A 4 6.22 -0.06 -18.83
C LEU A 4 5.94 0.84 -17.63
N THR A 5 5.36 2.02 -17.86
CA THR A 5 5.01 2.98 -16.79
C THR A 5 4.01 2.38 -15.80
N LEU A 6 3.03 1.62 -16.29
CA LEU A 6 2.05 0.97 -15.41
C LEU A 6 2.65 -0.20 -14.63
N VAL A 7 3.53 -0.98 -15.24
CA VAL A 7 4.26 -2.04 -14.54
C VAL A 7 5.14 -1.42 -13.45
N LEU A 8 5.93 -0.40 -13.77
CA LEU A 8 6.75 0.32 -12.80
C LEU A 8 5.90 0.91 -11.67
N TRP A 9 4.78 1.54 -12.01
CA TRP A 9 3.84 2.07 -11.01
C TRP A 9 3.33 0.99 -10.06
N ASN A 10 2.88 -0.16 -10.59
CA ASN A 10 2.38 -1.25 -9.76
C ASN A 10 3.50 -1.85 -8.89
N VAL A 11 4.72 -2.00 -9.41
CA VAL A 11 5.85 -2.49 -8.61
C VAL A 11 6.19 -1.52 -7.49
N LEU A 12 6.35 -0.23 -7.80
CA LEU A 12 6.74 0.78 -6.82
C LEU A 12 5.65 1.02 -5.77
N SER A 13 4.39 1.18 -6.20
CA SER A 13 3.28 1.34 -5.27
C SER A 13 3.04 0.10 -4.43
N GLY A 14 3.22 -1.10 -5.00
CA GLY A 14 3.10 -2.37 -4.29
C GLY A 14 4.18 -2.54 -3.22
N LEU A 15 5.44 -2.27 -3.54
CA LEU A 15 6.54 -2.30 -2.57
C LEU A 15 6.31 -1.27 -1.47
N PHE A 16 5.91 -0.05 -1.83
CA PHE A 16 5.62 1.00 -0.85
C PHE A 16 4.50 0.61 0.12
N VAL A 17 3.36 0.13 -0.40
CA VAL A 17 2.23 -0.31 0.43
C VAL A 17 2.63 -1.52 1.29
N LEU A 18 3.31 -2.52 0.71
CA LEU A 18 3.74 -3.70 1.44
C LEU A 18 4.66 -3.36 2.62
N LEU A 19 5.72 -2.57 2.37
CA LEU A 19 6.69 -2.23 3.40
C LEU A 19 6.04 -1.44 4.54
N LEU A 20 5.17 -0.48 4.23
CA LEU A 20 4.46 0.30 5.25
C LEU A 20 3.40 -0.51 5.98
N SER A 21 2.67 -1.39 5.30
CA SER A 21 1.74 -2.32 5.96
C SER A 21 2.47 -3.23 6.94
N LEU A 22 3.65 -3.76 6.58
CA LEU A 22 4.45 -4.59 7.48
C LEU A 22 5.02 -3.77 8.64
N TRP A 23 5.55 -2.58 8.36
CA TRP A 23 6.10 -1.68 9.38
C TRP A 23 5.07 -1.31 10.44
N LEU A 24 3.87 -0.91 10.01
CA LEU A 24 2.79 -0.49 10.91
C LEU A 24 2.08 -1.67 11.60
N ALA A 25 2.12 -2.86 11.00
CA ALA A 25 1.57 -4.06 11.61
C ALA A 25 2.50 -4.67 12.67
N GLY A 26 3.81 -4.49 12.51
CA GLY A 26 4.82 -4.96 13.45
C GLY A 26 4.86 -4.15 14.74
N PRO A 27 5.37 -4.73 15.84
CA PRO A 27 5.62 -3.99 17.07
C PRO A 27 6.68 -2.91 16.81
N GLY A 28 6.51 -1.74 17.42
CA GLY A 28 7.51 -0.67 17.35
C GLY A 28 8.86 -1.18 17.81
N ILE A 29 9.89 -1.08 16.95
CA ILE A 29 11.19 -1.74 17.12
C ILE A 29 11.97 -1.25 18.36
N ALA A 30 11.46 -0.25 19.08
CA ALA A 30 12.16 0.39 20.20
C ALA A 30 11.29 0.78 21.43
N GLU A 31 9.98 0.57 21.44
CA GLU A 31 9.10 1.27 22.42
C GLU A 31 8.24 0.38 23.33
N THR A 32 8.17 -0.94 23.14
CA THR A 32 7.25 -1.77 23.92
C THR A 32 7.89 -3.04 24.49
N GLU A 33 7.75 -3.23 25.81
CA GLU A 33 8.13 -4.46 26.54
C GLU A 33 7.25 -5.65 26.14
N THR A 34 6.05 -5.38 25.62
CA THR A 34 5.12 -6.38 25.08
C THR A 34 4.89 -6.13 23.59
N PRO A 35 5.19 -7.11 22.71
CA PRO A 35 4.99 -6.94 21.28
C PRO A 35 3.49 -6.89 20.96
N GLN A 36 2.98 -5.69 20.65
CA GLN A 36 1.61 -5.50 20.17
C GLN A 36 1.61 -5.41 18.65
N TYR A 37 0.94 -6.37 18.00
CA TYR A 37 0.77 -6.41 16.56
C TYR A 37 -0.56 -5.75 16.16
N ASN A 38 -0.52 -4.93 15.11
CA ASN A 38 -1.72 -4.33 14.53
C ASN A 38 -1.96 -4.80 13.10
N LEU A 39 -2.45 -6.04 12.98
CA LEU A 39 -2.65 -6.70 11.68
C LEU A 39 -3.68 -6.00 10.78
N TRP A 40 -4.46 -5.05 11.29
CA TRP A 40 -5.38 -4.23 10.49
C TRP A 40 -4.66 -3.51 9.34
N TYR A 41 -3.38 -3.15 9.52
CA TYR A 41 -2.60 -2.51 8.45
C TYR A 41 -2.34 -3.43 7.25
N LEU A 42 -2.37 -4.75 7.41
CA LEU A 42 -2.25 -5.70 6.29
C LEU A 42 -3.47 -5.66 5.36
N LEU A 43 -4.63 -5.17 5.83
CA LEU A 43 -5.79 -5.00 4.96
C LEU A 43 -5.53 -3.98 3.85
N PHE A 44 -4.71 -2.96 4.09
CA PHE A 44 -4.34 -1.99 3.04
C PHE A 44 -3.56 -2.66 1.91
N PHE A 45 -2.65 -3.58 2.26
CA PHE A 45 -1.98 -4.41 1.27
C PHE A 45 -2.96 -5.33 0.54
N GLY A 46 -3.93 -5.92 1.26
CA GLY A 46 -5.03 -6.70 0.67
C GLY A 46 -5.86 -5.89 -0.34
N VAL A 47 -6.26 -4.67 0.02
CA VAL A 47 -7.00 -3.74 -0.86
C VAL A 47 -6.17 -3.39 -2.08
N TRP A 48 -4.88 -3.11 -1.91
CA TRP A 48 -3.97 -2.86 -3.03
C TRP A 48 -3.90 -4.06 -3.97
N PHE A 49 -3.76 -5.28 -3.43
CA PHE A 49 -3.69 -6.51 -4.21
C PHE A 49 -4.99 -6.80 -4.97
N ILE A 50 -6.14 -6.54 -4.37
CA ILE A 50 -7.45 -6.61 -5.04
C ILE A 50 -7.49 -5.61 -6.20
N GLY A 51 -7.08 -4.37 -5.97
CA GLY A 51 -6.98 -3.35 -7.02
C GLY A 51 -6.10 -3.81 -8.18
N LEU A 52 -4.91 -4.34 -7.88
CA LEU A 52 -3.98 -4.87 -8.87
C LEU A 52 -4.62 -6.01 -9.68
N SER A 53 -5.26 -6.95 -8.99
CA SER A 53 -5.95 -8.09 -9.62
C SER A 53 -7.04 -7.64 -10.59
N LEU A 54 -7.79 -6.59 -10.22
CA LEU A 54 -8.83 -6.01 -11.08
C LEU A 54 -8.26 -5.30 -12.30
N GLN A 55 -7.04 -4.77 -12.24
CA GLN A 55 -6.40 -4.09 -13.37
C GLN A 55 -6.17 -5.01 -14.58
N PHE A 56 -6.02 -6.32 -14.36
CA PHE A 56 -5.84 -7.30 -15.44
C PHE A 56 -7.11 -7.54 -16.27
N LYS A 57 -8.28 -7.15 -15.76
CA LYS A 57 -9.55 -7.21 -16.50
C LYS A 57 -9.77 -5.89 -17.23
N SER A 58 -9.82 -5.91 -18.57
CA SER A 58 -9.85 -4.68 -19.38
C SER A 58 -11.00 -3.72 -19.01
N HIS A 59 -12.19 -4.26 -18.72
CA HIS A 59 -13.38 -3.49 -18.31
C HIS A 59 -13.28 -2.90 -16.89
N LEU A 60 -12.49 -3.52 -16.00
CA LEU A 60 -12.28 -3.05 -14.62
C LEU A 60 -10.96 -2.30 -14.45
N ARG A 61 -10.16 -2.14 -15.51
CA ARG A 61 -8.81 -1.57 -15.41
C ARG A 61 -8.76 -0.22 -14.70
N LYS A 62 -9.71 0.66 -15.02
CA LYS A 62 -9.81 1.98 -14.37
C LYS A 62 -10.17 1.86 -12.89
N ILE A 63 -11.10 0.96 -12.55
CA ILE A 63 -11.53 0.70 -11.16
C ILE A 63 -10.36 0.12 -10.36
N GLY A 64 -9.65 -0.86 -10.92
CA GLY A 64 -8.46 -1.44 -10.31
C GLY A 64 -7.37 -0.40 -10.04
N LEU A 65 -7.14 0.53 -10.97
CA LEU A 65 -6.22 1.65 -10.77
C LEU A 65 -6.64 2.55 -9.59
N THR A 66 -7.92 2.92 -9.52
CA THR A 66 -8.46 3.71 -8.40
C THR A 66 -8.30 2.99 -7.07
N ILE A 67 -8.58 1.69 -7.02
CA ILE A 67 -8.46 0.89 -5.80
C ILE A 67 -6.98 0.77 -5.37
N THR A 68 -6.05 0.56 -6.30
CA THR A 68 -4.61 0.55 -5.95
C THR A 68 -4.10 1.89 -5.44
N LEU A 69 -4.71 2.99 -5.88
CA LEU A 69 -4.32 4.34 -5.44
C LEU A 69 -4.72 4.61 -3.98
N LEU A 70 -5.84 4.09 -3.49
CA LEU A 70 -6.35 4.35 -2.14
C LEU A 70 -5.34 4.04 -1.01
N PRO A 71 -4.79 2.82 -0.89
CA PRO A 71 -3.80 2.52 0.15
C PRO A 71 -2.50 3.27 -0.07
N PHE A 72 -2.10 3.50 -1.32
CA PHE A 72 -0.90 4.27 -1.65
C PHE A 72 -1.01 5.73 -1.17
N THR A 73 -2.12 6.41 -1.47
CA THR A 73 -2.31 7.82 -1.09
C THR A 73 -2.50 7.97 0.41
N TYR A 74 -3.24 7.06 1.06
CA TYR A 74 -3.36 7.04 2.52
C TYR A 74 -1.97 6.97 3.17
N TYR A 75 -1.14 6.03 2.75
CA TYR A 75 0.22 5.89 3.28
C TYR A 75 1.13 7.07 2.94
N LEU A 76 1.01 7.63 1.74
CA LEU A 76 1.75 8.83 1.37
C LEU A 76 1.40 10.01 2.30
N VAL A 77 0.12 10.22 2.62
CA VAL A 77 -0.32 11.29 3.53
C VAL A 77 0.25 11.11 4.93
N ILE A 78 0.14 9.91 5.53
CA ILE A 78 0.67 9.70 6.88
C ILE A 78 2.19 9.83 6.93
N THR A 79 2.91 9.36 5.90
CA THR A 79 4.37 9.47 5.84
C THR A 79 4.79 10.93 5.72
N VAL A 80 4.11 11.72 4.88
CA VAL A 80 4.37 13.15 4.76
C VAL A 80 4.08 13.87 6.07
N GLN A 81 2.95 13.57 6.73
CA GLN A 81 2.64 14.14 8.04
C GLN A 81 3.71 13.81 9.09
N ALA A 82 4.19 12.58 9.13
CA ALA A 82 5.24 12.14 10.06
C ALA A 82 6.62 12.76 9.77
N ILE A 83 6.85 13.30 8.57
CA ILE A 83 8.10 14.00 8.22
C ILE A 83 8.01 15.50 8.54
N ILE A 84 6.82 16.09 8.43
CA ILE A 84 6.59 17.54 8.63
C ILE A 84 6.45 17.89 10.11
N ILE A 85 5.85 16.99 10.90
CA ILE A 85 5.65 17.12 12.35
C ILE A 85 6.89 16.62 13.07
#